data_AF-A0A3S9XBK8-F1
#
_entry.id   AF-A0A3S9XBK8-F1
#
_cell.length_a   1.000
_cell.length_b   1.000
_cell.length_c   1.000
_cell.angle_alpha   90.00
_cell.angle_beta   90.00
_cell.angle_gamma   90.00
#
_symmetry.space_group_name_H-M   'P 1'
#
loop_
_entity.id
_entity.type
_entity.pdbx_description
1 polymer ?
#
loop_
_entity_poly.entity_id
_entity_poly.type
_entity_poly.pdbx_seq_one_letter_code
_entity_poly.pdbx_strand_id
1 'polypeptide(L)'
;MLVNNLHALGYKVSSKSGRAIIRAQLRANTKLAPMAFAKQMLEKDLHNYKTSPQNTVVVFDRGISDTLGYLISVGAQIPKYIKQVVREHLYNQTVYVAPFWPEIYELDAERKQTLEEARETYEIMR
;
A
#
# COMPACT_ATOMS: atom_id res chain seq x y z
N MET A 1 9.50 -10.16 9.09
CA MET A 1 8.41 -9.64 8.24
C MET A 1 8.54 -10.25 6.84
N LEU A 2 7.47 -10.78 6.24
CA LEU A 2 7.47 -11.56 4.98
C LEU A 2 8.38 -10.98 3.88
N VAL A 3 8.19 -9.70 3.56
CA VAL A 3 8.93 -9.01 2.48
C VAL A 3 10.44 -8.96 2.75
N ASN A 4 10.86 -8.79 4.01
CA ASN A 4 12.28 -8.79 4.36
C ASN A 4 12.90 -10.18 4.14
N ASN A 5 12.14 -11.24 4.43
CA ASN A 5 12.60 -12.60 4.16
C ASN A 5 12.70 -12.87 2.65
N LEU A 6 11.73 -12.40 1.84
CA LEU A 6 11.82 -12.50 0.37
C LEU A 6 13.04 -11.75 -0.17
N HIS A 7 13.34 -10.57 0.36
CA HIS A 7 14.56 -9.85 0.01
C HIS A 7 15.82 -10.66 0.37
N ALA A 8 15.87 -11.26 1.56
CA ALA A 8 16.99 -12.09 1.99
C ALA A 8 17.17 -13.35 1.12
N LEU A 9 16.09 -13.85 0.51
CA LEU A 9 16.11 -14.95 -0.47
C LEU A 9 16.52 -14.50 -1.88
N GLY A 10 16.85 -13.22 -2.08
CA GLY A 10 17.35 -12.68 -3.35
C GLY A 10 16.30 -12.07 -4.26
N TYR A 11 15.03 -11.97 -3.84
CA TYR A 11 14.01 -11.27 -4.62
C TYR A 11 14.23 -9.75 -4.55
N LYS A 12 14.01 -9.06 -5.68
CA LYS A 12 13.95 -7.60 -5.68
C LYS A 12 12.66 -7.15 -4.99
N VAL A 13 12.75 -6.12 -4.16
CA VAL A 13 11.63 -5.56 -3.42
C VAL A 13 11.53 -4.06 -3.70
N SER A 14 10.33 -3.56 -3.99
CA SER A 14 10.10 -2.13 -4.19
C SER A 14 10.10 -1.34 -2.87
N SER A 15 10.32 -0.02 -2.95
CA SER A 15 10.35 0.82 -1.75
C SER A 15 8.94 0.97 -1.13
N LYS A 16 8.81 0.80 0.19
CA LYS A 16 7.49 0.92 0.86
C LYS A 16 6.89 2.32 0.71
N SER A 17 5.69 2.42 0.15
CA SER A 17 5.03 3.70 -0.12
C SER A 17 4.38 4.34 1.10
N GLY A 18 3.37 3.67 1.69
CA GLY A 18 2.57 4.24 2.78
C GLY A 18 3.34 4.60 4.04
N ARG A 19 4.23 3.71 4.53
CA ARG A 19 5.00 3.95 5.75
C ARG A 19 5.99 5.12 5.62
N ALA A 20 6.58 5.30 4.44
CA ALA A 20 7.46 6.44 4.19
C ALA A 20 6.70 7.78 4.32
N ILE A 21 5.47 7.83 3.79
CA ILE A 21 4.61 9.01 3.89
C ILE A 21 4.19 9.26 5.34
N ILE A 22 3.80 8.22 6.08
CA ILE A 22 3.43 8.34 7.50
C ILE A 22 4.62 8.85 8.33
N ARG A 23 5.82 8.33 8.11
CA ARG A 23 7.04 8.83 8.78
C ARG A 23 7.31 10.31 8.47
N ALA A 24 7.12 10.72 7.22
CA ALA A 24 7.29 12.13 6.83
C ALA A 24 6.26 13.03 7.55
N GLN A 25 5.00 12.60 7.64
CA GLN A 25 3.95 13.30 8.39
C GLN A 25 4.26 13.41 9.88
N LEU A 26 4.70 12.32 10.51
CA LEU A 26 5.09 12.31 11.92
C LEU A 26 6.24 13.30 12.19
N ARG A 27 7.27 13.31 11.34
CA ARG A 27 8.40 14.26 11.45
C ARG A 27 7.95 15.71 11.28
N ALA A 28 7.02 15.96 10.38
CA ALA A 28 6.48 17.29 10.12
C ALA A 28 5.38 17.72 11.10
N ASN A 29 4.95 16.83 12.02
CA ASN A 29 3.77 17.01 12.87
C ASN A 29 2.51 17.43 12.08
N THR A 30 2.30 16.82 10.92
CA THR A 30 1.15 17.10 10.05
C THR A 30 0.26 15.86 9.90
N LYS A 31 -1.02 16.07 9.59
CA LYS A 31 -1.95 15.00 9.21
C LYS A 31 -2.60 15.37 7.88
N LEU A 32 -2.33 14.59 6.84
CA LEU A 32 -2.95 14.83 5.54
C LEU A 32 -4.42 14.41 5.56
N ALA A 33 -5.25 15.16 4.84
CA ALA A 33 -6.60 14.70 4.50
C ALA A 33 -6.52 13.42 3.64
N PRO A 34 -7.53 12.53 3.69
CA PRO A 34 -7.49 11.24 3.01
C PRO A 34 -7.10 11.32 1.52
N MET A 35 -7.66 12.28 0.78
CA MET A 35 -7.35 12.44 -0.63
C MET A 35 -5.90 12.89 -0.89
N ALA A 36 -5.34 13.74 -0.03
CA ALA A 36 -3.95 14.17 -0.15
C ALA A 36 -2.99 13.02 0.16
N PHE A 37 -3.32 12.19 1.16
CA PHE A 37 -2.56 10.98 1.46
C PHE A 37 -2.63 9.97 0.31
N ALA A 38 -3.83 9.71 -0.22
CA ALA A 38 -4.04 8.81 -1.36
C ALA A 38 -3.27 9.24 -2.60
N LYS A 39 -3.19 10.55 -2.89
CA LYS A 39 -2.37 11.06 -4.00
C LYS A 39 -0.89 10.77 -3.81
N GLN A 40 -0.35 11.01 -2.61
CA GLN A 40 1.06 10.71 -2.33
C GLN A 40 1.37 9.21 -2.40
N MET A 41 0.44 8.36 -1.94
CA MET A 41 0.56 6.91 -2.13
C MET A 41 0.64 6.56 -3.62
N LEU A 42 -0.33 7.05 -4.41
CA LEU A 42 -0.40 6.78 -5.84
C LEU A 42 0.85 7.23 -6.59
N GLU A 43 1.34 8.43 -6.32
CA GLU A 43 2.55 8.98 -6.95
C GLU A 43 3.77 8.10 -6.65
N LYS A 44 3.93 7.69 -5.39
CA LYS A 44 5.06 6.83 -4.98
C LYS A 44 4.94 5.42 -5.55
N ASP A 45 3.75 4.85 -5.57
CA ASP A 45 3.50 3.52 -6.13
C ASP A 45 3.68 3.50 -7.65
N LEU A 46 3.24 4.55 -8.35
CA LEU A 46 3.51 4.74 -9.78
C LEU A 46 5.00 4.87 -10.07
N HIS A 47 5.73 5.63 -9.26
CA HIS A 47 7.17 5.75 -9.41
C HIS A 47 7.87 4.39 -9.23
N ASN A 48 7.53 3.66 -8.17
CA ASN A 48 8.04 2.31 -7.92
C ASN A 48 7.72 1.36 -9.09
N TYR A 49 6.49 1.39 -9.60
CA TYR A 49 6.07 0.55 -10.72
C TYR A 49 6.88 0.84 -11.98
N LYS A 50 7.01 2.12 -12.37
CA LYS A 50 7.67 2.55 -13.60
C LYS A 50 9.19 2.36 -13.58
N THR A 51 9.80 2.43 -12.41
CA THR A 51 11.26 2.27 -12.24
C THR A 51 11.67 0.82 -11.98
N SER A 52 10.70 -0.09 -11.78
CA SER A 52 10.98 -1.49 -11.55
C SER A 52 11.44 -2.19 -12.83
N PRO A 53 12.47 -3.04 -12.76
CA PRO A 53 12.96 -3.79 -13.91
C PRO A 53 11.89 -4.78 -14.42
N GLN A 54 11.68 -4.81 -15.74
CA GLN A 54 10.66 -5.67 -16.36
C GLN A 54 11.12 -7.12 -16.59
N ASN A 55 12.42 -7.38 -16.54
CA ASN A 55 13.02 -8.68 -16.87
C ASN A 55 13.25 -9.58 -15.63
N THR A 56 12.68 -9.23 -14.48
CA THR A 56 12.86 -9.98 -13.25
C THR A 56 11.65 -9.82 -12.33
N VAL A 57 11.48 -10.73 -11.39
CA VAL A 57 10.40 -10.68 -10.41
C VAL A 57 10.71 -9.60 -9.37
N VAL A 58 9.80 -8.65 -9.22
CA VAL A 58 9.83 -7.61 -8.19
C VAL A 58 8.64 -7.78 -7.28
N VAL A 59 8.89 -7.91 -5.98
CA VAL A 59 7.86 -7.98 -4.94
C VAL A 59 7.50 -6.57 -4.51
N PHE A 60 6.21 -6.25 -4.59
CA PHE A 60 5.67 -4.99 -4.11
C PHE A 60 5.02 -5.18 -2.74
N ASP A 61 5.53 -4.49 -1.73
CA ASP A 61 4.90 -4.40 -0.40
C ASP A 61 3.84 -3.30 -0.45
N ARG A 62 2.62 -3.68 -0.87
CA ARG A 62 1.55 -2.79 -1.37
C ARG A 62 1.86 -2.15 -2.72
N GLY A 63 0.83 -1.64 -3.39
CA GLY A 63 0.95 -1.06 -4.73
C GLY A 63 -0.19 -0.14 -5.11
N ILE A 64 -0.30 0.13 -6.41
CA ILE A 64 -1.24 1.11 -6.98
C ILE A 64 -2.70 0.82 -6.59
N SER A 65 -3.08 -0.46 -6.50
CA SER A 65 -4.41 -0.89 -6.05
C SER A 65 -4.70 -0.56 -4.59
N ASP A 66 -3.69 -0.50 -3.71
CA ASP A 66 -3.88 -0.14 -2.30
C ASP A 66 -4.37 1.30 -2.13
N THR A 67 -4.05 2.21 -3.07
CA THR A 67 -4.63 3.57 -3.05
C THR A 67 -6.15 3.52 -3.19
N LEU A 68 -6.65 2.65 -4.07
CA LEU A 68 -8.09 2.45 -4.26
C LEU A 68 -8.71 1.83 -3.00
N GLY A 69 -8.09 0.78 -2.47
CA GLY A 69 -8.55 0.12 -1.24
C GLY A 69 -8.59 1.05 -0.03
N TYR A 70 -7.57 1.90 0.12
CA TYR A 70 -7.52 2.92 1.16
C TYR A 70 -8.67 3.93 1.05
N LEU A 71 -8.97 4.41 -0.17
CA LEU A 71 -10.08 5.35 -0.36
C LEU A 71 -11.43 4.72 -0.06
N ILE A 72 -11.61 3.44 -0.38
CA ILE A 72 -12.80 2.67 -0.02
C ILE A 72 -12.90 2.54 1.50
N SER A 73 -11.82 2.16 2.18
CA SER A 73 -11.85 1.89 3.63
C SER A 73 -12.15 3.14 4.47
N VAL A 74 -11.73 4.33 4.00
CA VAL A 74 -12.05 5.60 4.67
C VAL A 74 -13.35 6.24 4.17
N GLY A 75 -14.12 5.56 3.32
CA GLY A 75 -15.39 6.06 2.78
C GLY A 75 -15.26 7.28 1.87
N ALA A 76 -14.10 7.51 1.26
CA ALA A 76 -13.86 8.66 0.40
C ALA A 76 -14.36 8.45 -1.03
N GLN A 77 -14.82 9.53 -1.68
CA GLN A 77 -15.15 9.50 -3.10
C GLN A 77 -13.91 9.18 -3.94
N ILE A 78 -14.02 8.18 -4.80
CA ILE A 78 -12.92 7.75 -5.67
C ILE A 78 -12.97 8.53 -6.99
N PRO A 79 -11.95 9.37 -7.28
CA PRO A 79 -11.87 10.09 -8.55
C PRO A 79 -11.72 9.14 -9.75
N LYS A 80 -12.24 9.54 -10.92
CA LYS A 80 -12.13 8.77 -12.16
C LYS A 80 -10.67 8.46 -12.54
N TYR A 81 -9.76 9.42 -12.36
CA TYR A 81 -8.36 9.25 -12.72
C TYR A 81 -7.67 8.15 -11.90
N ILE A 82 -8.03 7.97 -10.62
CA ILE A 82 -7.47 6.88 -9.80
C ILE A 82 -7.91 5.52 -10.35
N LYS A 83 -9.21 5.39 -10.68
CA LYS A 83 -9.74 4.16 -11.28
C LYS A 83 -9.06 3.84 -12.62
N GLN A 84 -8.76 4.87 -13.42
CA GLN A 84 -8.06 4.71 -14.68
C GLN A 84 -6.61 4.23 -14.45
N VAL A 85 -5.86 4.90 -13.56
CA VAL A 85 -4.48 4.54 -13.26
C VAL A 85 -4.36 3.09 -12.79
N VAL A 86 -5.25 2.63 -11.89
CA VAL A 86 -5.27 1.24 -11.40
C VAL A 86 -5.49 0.24 -12.54
N ARG A 87 -6.33 0.57 -13.54
CA ARG A 87 -6.58 -0.30 -14.70
C ARG A 87 -5.41 -0.36 -15.68
N GLU A 88 -4.64 0.71 -15.80
CA GLU A 88 -3.52 0.82 -16.74
C GLU A 88 -2.21 0.22 -16.20
N HIS A 89 -2.08 0.07 -14.87
CA HIS A 89 -0.85 -0.38 -14.23
C HIS A 89 -1.09 -1.70 -13.48
N LEU A 90 -1.18 -2.79 -14.26
CA LEU A 90 -1.51 -4.10 -13.75
C LEU A 90 -0.28 -4.81 -13.17
N TYR A 91 -0.47 -5.42 -12.01
CA TYR A 91 0.47 -6.41 -11.47
C TYR A 91 0.23 -7.78 -12.12
N ASN A 92 0.94 -8.80 -11.64
CA ASN A 92 0.68 -10.18 -12.04
C ASN A 92 -0.79 -10.55 -11.75
N GLN A 93 -1.41 -11.37 -12.60
CA GLN A 93 -2.77 -11.86 -12.39
C GLN A 93 -2.91 -12.68 -11.11
N THR A 94 -1.83 -13.34 -10.69
CA THR A 94 -1.76 -14.02 -9.40
C THR A 94 -1.06 -13.13 -8.39
N VAL A 95 -1.78 -12.72 -7.36
CA VAL A 95 -1.28 -11.92 -6.25
C VAL A 95 -1.49 -12.65 -4.93
N TYR A 96 -0.68 -12.32 -3.93
CA TYR A 96 -0.85 -12.80 -2.57
C TYR A 96 -1.44 -11.68 -1.70
N VAL A 97 -2.63 -11.92 -1.14
CA VAL A 97 -3.24 -11.06 -0.12
C VAL A 97 -3.05 -11.76 1.23
N ALA A 98 -2.22 -11.17 2.09
CA ALA A 98 -2.01 -11.72 3.43
C ALA A 98 -3.33 -11.65 4.22
N PRO A 99 -3.79 -12.76 4.83
CA PRO A 99 -4.99 -12.74 5.64
C PRO A 99 -4.83 -11.79 6.83
N PHE A 100 -5.94 -11.23 7.29
CA PHE A 100 -5.96 -10.53 8.57
C PHE A 100 -5.50 -11.48 9.69
N TRP A 101 -4.52 -11.04 10.49
CA TRP A 101 -3.85 -11.89 11.47
C TRP A 101 -3.85 -11.22 12.85
N PRO A 102 -4.90 -11.40 13.66
CA PRO A 102 -5.07 -10.70 14.93
C PRO A 102 -3.99 -11.02 15.96
N GLU A 103 -3.45 -12.25 15.94
CA GLU A 103 -2.45 -12.76 16.89
C GLU A 103 -1.11 -12.00 16.84
N ILE A 104 -0.83 -11.33 15.71
CA ILE A 104 0.38 -10.52 15.52
C ILE A 104 0.04 -9.04 15.31
N TYR A 105 -1.21 -8.64 15.56
CA TYR A 105 -1.66 -7.28 15.34
C TYR A 105 -1.30 -6.39 16.52
N GLU A 106 -0.38 -5.47 16.28
CA GLU A 106 0.05 -4.48 17.27
C GLU A 106 -0.02 -3.09 16.67
N LEU A 107 -0.49 -2.12 17.46
CA LEU A 107 -0.39 -0.71 17.12
C LEU A 107 1.07 -0.26 17.26
N ASP A 108 1.51 0.60 16.36
CA ASP A 108 2.81 1.26 16.45
C ASP A 108 2.69 2.73 16.01
N ALA A 109 3.79 3.49 16.05
CA ALA A 109 3.77 4.90 15.65
C ALA A 109 3.25 5.13 14.21
N GLU A 110 3.40 4.13 13.34
CA GLU A 110 2.97 4.14 11.94
C GLU A 110 1.59 3.47 11.75
N ARG A 111 1.27 2.42 12.50
CA ARG A 111 0.02 1.66 12.42
C ARG A 111 -0.99 2.19 13.42
N LYS A 112 -1.92 3.00 12.90
CA LYS A 112 -2.97 3.68 13.68
C LYS A 112 -4.36 3.07 13.52
N GLN A 113 -4.52 2.07 12.64
CA GLN A 113 -5.81 1.43 12.41
C GLN A 113 -6.19 0.55 13.60
N THR A 114 -7.45 0.55 13.99
CA THR A 114 -7.95 -0.45 14.96
C THR A 114 -7.87 -1.86 14.37
N LEU A 115 -8.06 -2.85 15.24
CA LEU A 115 -8.07 -4.24 14.84
C LEU A 115 -9.23 -4.51 13.84
N GLU A 116 -10.37 -3.90 14.08
CA GLU A 116 -11.56 -3.94 13.21
C GLU A 116 -11.31 -3.27 11.86
N GLU A 117 -10.71 -2.07 11.85
CA GLU A 117 -10.36 -1.35 10.61
C GLU A 117 -9.35 -2.15 9.76
N ALA A 118 -8.42 -2.85 10.39
CA ALA A 118 -7.49 -3.74 9.69
C ALA A 118 -8.20 -4.95 9.07
N ARG A 119 -9.14 -5.56 9.79
CA ARG A 119 -9.99 -6.64 9.27
C ARG A 119 -10.84 -6.16 8.09
N GLU A 120 -11.46 -5.00 8.19
CA GLU A 120 -12.24 -4.40 7.11
C GLU A 120 -11.39 -4.08 5.88
N THR A 121 -10.17 -3.57 6.10
CA THR A 121 -9.21 -3.35 5.01
C THR A 121 -8.89 -4.65 4.28
N TYR A 122 -8.74 -5.77 5.01
CA TYR A 122 -8.54 -7.09 4.37
C TYR A 122 -9.74 -7.50 3.52
N GLU A 123 -10.97 -7.35 4.01
CA GLU A 123 -12.18 -7.70 3.24
C GLU A 123 -12.38 -6.81 2.00
N ILE A 124 -11.90 -5.56 2.02
CA ILE A 124 -11.93 -4.67 0.85
C ILE A 124 -10.92 -5.09 -0.22
N MET A 125 -9.78 -5.66 0.19
CA MET A 125 -8.64 -5.93 -0.69
C MET A 125 -8.61 -7.34 -1.29
N ARG A 126 -9.37 -8.28 -0.71
CA ARG A 126 -9.39 -9.70 -1.12
C ARG A 126 -10.19 -9.97 -2.39
#